data_AF-A0A832DEC5-F1
#
_entry.id   AF-A0A832DEC5-F1
#
_cell.length_a   1.000
_cell.length_b   1.000
_cell.length_c   1.000
_cell.angle_alpha   90.00
_cell.angle_beta   90.00
_cell.angle_gamma   90.00
#
_symmetry.space_group_name_H-M   'P 1'
#
loop_
_entity.id
_entity.type
_entity.pdbx_description
1 polymer ?
#
loop_
_entity_poly.entity_id
_entity_poly.type
_entity_poly.pdbx_seq_one_letter_code
_entity_poly.pdbx_strand_id
1 'polypeptide(L)'
;MKKVINFEKKRVKYWFIRFVSIFFLLIGILSFIFFTTIKIFNERKILDILTLFGQDWETVFEFWQDNLLLFWEELPKELLILGFLFFFLSFFFVLLSVKKIRIIKKKLFYFSRFHQNNLSKGGE
;
A
#
# COMPACT_ATOMS: atom_id res chain seq x y z
N MET A 1 -3.53 17.59 -35.32
CA MET A 1 -3.98 17.42 -33.90
C MET A 1 -4.19 15.96 -33.47
N LYS A 2 -4.84 15.08 -34.27
CA LYS A 2 -5.09 13.66 -33.89
C LYS A 2 -3.83 12.85 -33.50
N LYS A 3 -2.67 13.07 -34.15
CA LYS A 3 -1.39 12.40 -33.81
C LYS A 3 -0.86 12.76 -32.42
N VAL A 4 -0.96 14.02 -32.01
CA VAL A 4 -0.50 14.50 -30.68
C VAL A 4 -1.38 13.92 -29.57
N ILE A 5 -2.70 13.85 -29.80
CA ILE A 5 -3.67 13.27 -28.86
C ILE A 5 -3.42 11.77 -28.65
N ASN A 6 -3.13 11.02 -29.72
CA ASN A 6 -2.80 9.59 -29.61
C ASN A 6 -1.46 9.35 -28.90
N PHE A 7 -0.48 10.25 -29.08
CA PHE A 7 0.80 10.17 -28.38
C PHE A 7 0.62 10.37 -26.86
N GLU A 8 -0.16 11.39 -26.45
CA GLU A 8 -0.46 11.62 -25.04
C GLU A 8 -1.26 10.47 -24.41
N LYS A 9 -2.27 9.93 -25.11
CA LYS A 9 -3.03 8.74 -24.63
C LYS A 9 -2.12 7.54 -24.40
N LYS A 10 -1.22 7.23 -25.34
CA LYS A 10 -0.26 6.12 -25.17
C LYS A 10 0.66 6.37 -23.97
N ARG A 11 1.19 7.59 -23.83
CA ARG A 11 2.07 7.96 -22.72
C ARG A 11 1.39 7.80 -21.35
N VAL A 12 0.14 8.26 -21.23
CA VAL A 12 -0.66 8.11 -20.00
C VAL A 12 -1.00 6.64 -19.73
N LYS A 13 -1.36 5.86 -20.76
CA LYS A 13 -1.64 4.43 -20.62
C LYS A 13 -0.42 3.65 -20.14
N TYR A 14 0.76 3.87 -20.74
CA TYR A 14 2.00 3.23 -20.29
C TYR A 14 2.37 3.63 -18.87
N TRP A 15 2.21 4.91 -18.52
CA TRP A 15 2.45 5.36 -17.14
C TRP A 15 1.51 4.68 -16.15
N PHE A 16 0.22 4.55 -16.49
CA PHE A 16 -0.78 3.91 -15.66
C PHE A 16 -0.52 2.41 -15.48
N ILE A 17 -0.20 1.68 -16.56
CA ILE A 17 0.16 0.26 -16.48
C ILE A 17 1.38 0.06 -15.60
N ARG A 18 2.42 0.90 -15.75
CA ARG A 18 3.62 0.82 -14.92
C ARG A 18 3.31 1.12 -13.45
N PHE A 19 2.45 2.08 -13.17
CA PHE A 19 1.99 2.39 -11.82
C PHE A 19 1.26 1.20 -11.18
N VAL A 20 0.30 0.61 -11.89
CA VAL A 20 -0.44 -0.57 -11.42
C VAL A 20 0.49 -1.76 -11.18
N SER A 21 1.43 -2.00 -12.09
CA SER A 21 2.40 -3.10 -11.94
C SER A 21 3.28 -2.93 -10.71
N ILE A 22 3.77 -1.71 -10.43
CA ILE A 22 4.57 -1.43 -9.23
C ILE A 22 3.72 -1.57 -7.97
N PHE A 23 2.45 -1.16 -8.01
CA PHE A 23 1.53 -1.28 -6.89
C PHE A 23 1.26 -2.74 -6.52
N PHE A 24 1.00 -3.61 -7.51
CA PHE A 24 0.85 -5.05 -7.26
C PHE A 24 2.12 -5.68 -6.71
N LEU A 25 3.30 -5.26 -7.19
CA LEU A 25 4.58 -5.74 -6.69
C LEU A 25 4.79 -5.35 -5.22
N LEU A 26 4.48 -4.09 -4.85
CA LEU A 26 4.52 -3.62 -3.46
C LEU A 26 3.59 -4.43 -2.56
N ILE A 27 2.35 -4.70 -3.00
CA ILE A 27 1.40 -5.54 -2.25
C ILE A 27 1.95 -6.96 -2.08
N GLY A 28 2.50 -7.56 -3.15
CA GLY A 28 3.06 -8.91 -3.10
C GLY A 28 4.19 -9.04 -2.09
N ILE A 29 5.11 -8.06 -2.05
CA ILE A 29 6.19 -8.04 -1.06
C ILE A 29 5.63 -7.86 0.36
N LEU A 30 4.64 -6.98 0.54
CA LEU A 30 4.02 -6.79 1.85
C LEU A 30 3.33 -8.07 2.35
N SER A 31 2.58 -8.76 1.48
CA SER A 31 1.94 -10.04 1.77
C SER A 31 2.97 -11.13 2.09
N PHE A 32 4.10 -11.16 1.39
CA PHE A 32 5.18 -12.11 1.65
C PHE A 32 5.83 -11.89 3.02
N ILE A 33 6.12 -10.64 3.37
CA ILE A 33 6.65 -10.27 4.70
C ILE A 33 5.64 -10.68 5.77
N PHE A 34 4.36 -10.36 5.58
CA PHE A 34 3.30 -10.70 6.53
C PHE A 34 3.16 -12.22 6.73
N PHE A 35 3.17 -13.00 5.64
CA PHE A 35 3.13 -14.46 5.71
C PHE A 35 4.35 -15.04 6.43
N THR A 36 5.54 -14.49 6.15
CA THR A 36 6.79 -14.90 6.81
C THR A 36 6.74 -14.61 8.31
N THR A 37 6.24 -13.44 8.69
CA THR A 37 6.03 -13.08 10.10
C THR A 37 5.06 -14.05 10.78
N ILE A 38 3.91 -14.36 10.18
CA ILE A 38 2.96 -15.34 10.74
C ILE A 38 3.62 -16.70 10.92
N LYS A 39 4.41 -17.15 9.93
CA LYS A 39 5.12 -18.42 10.01
C LYS A 39 6.08 -18.46 11.20
N ILE A 40 6.85 -17.38 11.42
CA ILE A 40 7.77 -17.26 12.55
C ILE A 40 7.03 -17.23 13.88
N PHE A 41 5.90 -16.53 13.96
CA PHE A 41 5.07 -16.49 15.16
C PHE A 41 4.50 -17.86 15.52
N ASN A 42 4.04 -18.61 14.51
CA ASN A 42 3.57 -19.99 14.69
C ASN A 42 4.69 -20.93 15.12
N GLU A 43 5.87 -20.82 14.50
CA GLU A 43 7.04 -21.64 14.84
C GLU A 43 7.55 -21.37 16.26
N ARG A 44 7.48 -20.11 16.72
CA ARG A 44 7.91 -19.71 18.07
C ARG A 44 6.85 -19.90 19.15
N LYS A 45 5.66 -20.44 18.81
CA LYS A 45 4.52 -20.61 19.74
C LYS A 45 4.13 -19.31 20.47
N ILE A 46 4.44 -18.16 19.90
CA ILE A 46 4.10 -16.85 20.48
C ILE A 46 2.56 -16.71 20.59
N LEU A 47 1.82 -17.36 19.68
CA LEU A 47 0.36 -17.43 19.76
C LEU A 47 -0.15 -18.31 20.90
N ASP A 48 0.62 -19.32 21.33
CA ASP A 48 0.26 -20.17 22.48
C ASP A 48 0.36 -19.36 23.79
N ILE A 49 1.34 -18.46 23.88
CA ILE A 49 1.43 -17.48 24.99
C ILE A 49 0.16 -16.62 25.02
N LEU A 50 -0.29 -16.13 23.86
CA LEU A 50 -1.56 -15.40 23.72
C LEU A 50 -2.81 -16.22 24.09
N THR A 51 -2.78 -17.54 23.93
CA THR A 51 -3.88 -18.40 24.41
C THR A 51 -3.89 -18.58 25.92
N LEU A 52 -2.72 -18.61 26.58
CA LEU A 52 -2.62 -18.58 28.05
C LEU A 52 -3.21 -17.28 28.60
N PHE A 53 -3.03 -16.16 27.90
CA PHE A 53 -3.65 -14.88 28.25
C PHE A 53 -5.20 -14.92 28.29
N GLY A 54 -5.83 -15.81 27.50
CA GLY A 54 -7.28 -15.93 27.44
C GLY A 54 -7.90 -16.83 28.51
N GLN A 55 -7.12 -17.76 29.07
CA GLN A 55 -7.60 -18.76 30.04
C GLN A 55 -7.47 -18.32 31.50
N ASP A 56 -6.48 -17.49 31.83
CA ASP A 56 -6.19 -17.14 33.23
C ASP A 56 -5.92 -15.65 33.41
N TRP A 57 -7.01 -14.86 33.43
CA TRP A 57 -6.98 -13.40 33.50
C TRP A 57 -6.33 -12.85 34.77
N GLU A 58 -6.36 -13.61 35.87
CA GLU A 58 -5.78 -13.20 37.15
C GLU A 58 -4.24 -13.21 37.06
N THR A 59 -3.67 -14.30 36.55
CA THR A 59 -2.23 -14.43 36.24
C THR A 59 -1.79 -13.41 35.19
N VAL A 60 -2.64 -13.11 34.21
CA VAL A 60 -2.36 -12.07 33.21
C VAL A 60 -2.20 -10.71 33.85
N PHE A 61 -3.11 -10.30 34.73
CA PHE A 61 -3.07 -8.96 35.32
C PHE A 61 -1.90 -8.80 36.29
N GLU A 62 -1.41 -9.89 36.87
CA GLU A 62 -0.25 -9.89 37.75
C GLU A 62 1.07 -9.83 36.96
N PHE A 63 1.16 -10.54 35.82
CA PHE A 63 2.39 -10.67 35.02
C PHE A 63 2.35 -9.97 33.65
N TRP A 64 1.37 -9.08 33.39
CA TRP A 64 1.19 -8.46 32.07
C TRP A 64 2.41 -7.67 31.60
N GLN A 65 3.14 -7.02 32.51
CA GLN A 65 4.34 -6.23 32.18
C GLN A 65 5.48 -7.13 31.72
N ASP A 66 5.75 -8.20 32.48
CA ASP A 66 6.81 -9.16 32.16
C ASP A 66 6.50 -9.91 30.87
N ASN A 67 5.23 -10.29 30.66
CA ASN A 67 4.81 -10.95 29.44
C ASN A 67 4.85 -10.01 28.22
N LEU A 68 4.54 -8.72 28.38
CA LEU A 68 4.71 -7.72 27.31
C LEU A 68 6.18 -7.52 26.95
N LEU A 69 7.07 -7.50 27.95
CA LEU A 69 8.51 -7.41 27.76
C LEU A 69 9.04 -8.62 26.99
N LEU A 70 8.69 -9.84 27.43
CA LEU A 70 9.02 -11.08 26.73
C LEU A 70 8.51 -11.08 25.28
N PHE A 71 7.24 -10.70 25.09
CA PHE A 71 6.67 -10.58 23.74
C PHE A 71 7.45 -9.58 22.88
N TRP A 72 7.82 -8.42 23.43
CA TRP A 72 8.61 -7.41 22.73
C TRP A 72 10.03 -7.87 22.37
N GLU A 73 10.63 -8.71 23.22
CA GLU A 73 11.94 -9.29 22.97
C GLU A 73 11.91 -10.42 21.93
N GLU A 74 10.84 -11.23 21.93
CA GLU A 74 10.67 -12.36 21.00
C GLU A 74 10.22 -11.92 19.60
N LEU A 75 9.68 -10.71 19.47
CA LEU A 75 9.32 -10.12 18.19
C LEU A 75 10.54 -10.04 17.26
N PRO A 76 10.42 -10.48 15.98
CA PRO A 76 11.49 -10.35 15.01
C PRO A 76 11.63 -8.87 14.60
N LYS A 77 12.47 -8.12 15.34
CA LYS A 77 12.68 -6.68 15.18
C LYS A 77 13.11 -6.32 13.76
N GLU A 78 13.90 -7.16 13.12
CA GLU A 78 14.36 -6.97 11.74
C GLU A 78 13.18 -6.96 10.75
N LEU A 79 12.21 -7.86 10.94
CA LEU A 79 11.01 -7.93 10.10
C LEU A 79 10.06 -6.77 10.35
N LEU A 80 9.94 -6.32 11.60
CA LEU A 80 9.15 -5.13 11.94
C LEU A 80 9.74 -3.87 11.31
N ILE A 81 11.06 -3.69 11.39
CA ILE A 81 11.76 -2.56 10.76
C ILE A 81 11.60 -2.61 9.24
N LEU A 82 11.81 -3.78 8.62
CA LEU A 82 11.60 -3.97 7.19
C LEU A 82 10.15 -3.66 6.78
N GLY A 83 9.17 -4.17 7.52
CA GLY A 83 7.76 -3.91 7.29
C GLY A 83 7.42 -2.42 7.39
N PHE A 84 7.92 -1.74 8.43
CA PHE A 84 7.69 -0.32 8.64
C PHE A 84 8.33 0.54 7.54
N LEU A 85 9.57 0.23 7.16
CA LEU A 85 10.27 0.91 6.07
C LEU A 85 9.55 0.73 4.73
N PHE A 86 9.10 -0.50 4.44
CA PHE A 86 8.37 -0.82 3.22
C PHE A 86 7.00 -0.13 3.18
N PHE A 87 6.31 -0.08 4.32
CA PHE A 87 5.05 0.66 4.46
C PHE A 87 5.26 2.15 4.19
N PHE A 88 6.31 2.76 4.76
CA PHE A 88 6.61 4.17 4.56
C PHE A 88 6.95 4.48 3.10
N LEU A 89 7.78 3.65 2.46
CA LEU A 89 8.10 3.73 1.03
C LEU A 89 6.85 3.62 0.15
N SER A 90 5.98 2.66 0.44
CA SER A 90 4.72 2.46 -0.29
C SER A 90 3.78 3.65 -0.12
N PHE A 91 3.63 4.15 1.11
CA PHE A 91 2.84 5.34 1.41
C PHE A 91 3.35 6.58 0.66
N PHE A 92 4.66 6.79 0.66
CA PHE A 92 5.29 7.90 -0.06
C PHE A 92 5.10 7.78 -1.58
N PHE A 93 5.22 6.57 -2.12
CA PHE A 93 4.98 6.28 -3.54
C PHE A 93 3.53 6.58 -3.95
N VAL A 94 2.56 6.20 -3.12
CA VAL A 94 1.14 6.49 -3.33
C VAL A 94 0.90 8.01 -3.28
N LEU A 95 1.43 8.71 -2.29
CA LEU A 95 1.28 10.18 -2.17
C LEU A 95 1.81 10.92 -3.40
N LEU A 96 3.01 10.57 -3.87
CA LEU A 96 3.60 11.17 -5.07
C LEU A 96 2.75 10.88 -6.32
N SER A 97 2.19 9.69 -6.41
CA SER A 97 1.38 9.27 -7.55
C SER A 97 -0.01 9.91 -7.54
N VAL A 98 -0.64 10.08 -6.38
CA VAL A 98 -1.91 10.82 -6.23
C VAL A 98 -1.75 12.28 -6.66
N LYS A 99 -0.63 12.92 -6.33
CA LYS A 99 -0.31 14.28 -6.81
C LYS A 99 -0.25 14.34 -8.34
N LYS A 100 0.42 13.36 -8.98
CA LYS A 100 0.48 13.27 -10.45
C LYS A 100 -0.89 12.99 -11.07
N ILE A 101 -1.69 12.10 -10.48
CA ILE A 101 -3.04 11.77 -10.97
C ILE A 101 -3.96 12.99 -10.92
N ARG A 102 -3.91 13.81 -9.86
CA ARG A 102 -4.71 15.07 -9.82
C ARG A 102 -4.36 16.01 -10.96
N ILE A 103 -3.08 16.19 -11.27
CA ILE A 103 -2.63 17.06 -12.37
C ILE A 103 -3.10 16.50 -13.72
N ILE A 104 -2.96 15.19 -13.93
CA ILE A 104 -3.40 14.52 -15.15
C ILE A 104 -4.92 14.58 -15.31
N LYS A 105 -5.70 14.36 -14.24
CA LYS A 105 -7.16 14.44 -14.25
C LYS A 105 -7.65 15.85 -14.58
N LYS A 106 -7.02 16.88 -14.03
CA LYS A 106 -7.29 18.28 -14.40
C LYS A 106 -7.05 18.51 -15.90
N LYS A 107 -5.88 18.10 -16.43
CA LYS A 107 -5.59 18.24 -17.87
C LYS A 107 -6.57 17.47 -18.75
N LEU A 108 -6.94 16.24 -18.38
CA LEU A 108 -7.94 15.43 -19.09
C LEU A 108 -9.32 16.09 -19.08
N PHE A 109 -9.74 16.67 -17.96
CA PHE A 109 -11.01 17.40 -17.86
C PHE A 109 -11.04 18.66 -18.74
N TYR A 110 -9.94 19.42 -18.79
CA TYR A 110 -9.83 20.54 -19.73
C TYR A 110 -9.89 20.07 -21.20
N PHE A 111 -9.22 18.95 -21.52
CA PHE A 111 -9.28 18.37 -22.87
C PHE A 111 -10.68 17.87 -23.24
N SER A 112 -11.41 17.23 -22.33
CA SER A 112 -12.78 16.78 -22.61
C SER A 112 -13.72 17.97 -22.84
N ARG A 113 -13.58 19.03 -22.05
CA ARG A 113 -14.38 20.25 -22.19
C ARG A 113 -14.07 21.00 -23.50
N PHE A 114 -12.81 21.03 -23.91
CA PHE A 114 -12.39 21.63 -25.18
C PHE A 114 -12.88 20.82 -26.40
N HIS A 115 -12.93 19.49 -26.29
CA HIS A 115 -13.46 18.64 -27.35
C HIS A 115 -14.98 18.78 -27.47
N GLN A 116 -15.69 18.87 -26.35
CA GLN A 116 -17.14 19.08 -26.31
C GLN A 116 -17.55 20.45 -26.87
N ASN A 117 -16.82 21.53 -26.53
CA ASN A 117 -17.08 22.86 -27.09
C ASN A 117 -16.76 22.96 -28.59
N ASN A 118 -15.77 22.23 -29.12
CA ASN A 118 -15.50 22.20 -30.56
C ASN A 118 -16.53 21.35 -31.33
N LEU A 119 -17.10 20.31 -30.72
CA LEU A 119 -18.21 19.56 -31.30
C LEU A 119 -19.50 20.39 -31.30
N SER A 120 -19.74 21.22 -30.28
CA SER A 120 -20.91 22.13 -30.23
C SER A 120 -20.82 23.33 -31.19
N LYS A 121 -19.62 23.73 -31.63
CA LYS A 121 -19.42 24.81 -32.61
C LYS A 121 -19.30 24.35 -34.06
N GLY A 122 -19.16 23.04 -34.29
CA GLY A 122 -19.09 22.43 -35.63
C GLY A 122 -20.37 21.72 -36.05
N GLY A 123 -21.47 21.96 -35.34
CA GLY A 123 -22.81 21.42 -35.63
C GLY A 123 -23.83 22.54 -35.78
N GLU A 124 -23.48 23.56 -36.57
CA GLU A 124 -24.49 24.30 -37.34
C GLU A 124 -25.21 23.35 -38.31
#